data_AF-A0A847FG71-F1
#
_entry.id   AF-A0A847FG71-F1
#
_cell.length_a   1.000
_cell.length_b   1.000
_cell.length_c   1.000
_cell.angle_alpha   90.00
_cell.angle_beta   90.00
_cell.angle_gamma   90.00
#
_symmetry.space_group_name_H-M   'P 1'
#
loop_
_entity.id
_entity.type
_entity.pdbx_description
1 polymer ?
#
loop_
_entity_poly.entity_id
_entity_poly.type
_entity_poly.pdbx_seq_one_letter_code
_entity_poly.pdbx_strand_id
1 'polypeptide(L)'
;MAIEPIVEHIIRQAGMQRDKIIAEASEKRAALSRAADEEAEKLFREEVSKAERAAAVEKERIIIDSRLEVKKRLLEAKRALLSSVFAGLKPLLEEKKLMKEQVSPEGTKSVPEEIGFYLEELRQDFESEVAAVLFS
;
A
#
# COMPACT_ATOMS: atom_id res chain seq x y z
N MET A 1 5.19 85.92 -33.78
CA MET A 1 5.98 84.83 -34.38
C MET A 1 5.64 83.53 -33.65
N ALA A 2 5.14 82.56 -34.42
CA ALA A 2 4.98 81.10 -34.24
C ALA A 2 5.48 80.38 -32.94
N ILE A 3 4.92 80.68 -31.76
CA ILE A 3 5.15 79.87 -30.54
C ILE A 3 4.03 78.83 -30.34
N GLU A 4 2.78 79.19 -30.60
CA GLU A 4 1.62 78.27 -30.57
C GLU A 4 1.86 76.91 -31.25
N PRO A 5 2.35 76.82 -32.50
CA PRO A 5 2.51 75.52 -33.16
C PRO A 5 3.57 74.63 -32.51
N ILE A 6 4.58 75.22 -31.85
CA ILE A 6 5.63 74.47 -31.13
C ILE A 6 5.03 73.88 -29.85
N VAL A 7 4.26 74.69 -29.11
CA VAL A 7 3.58 74.24 -27.89
C VAL A 7 2.56 73.14 -28.19
N GLU A 8 1.76 73.30 -29.24
CA GLU A 8 0.82 72.25 -29.69
C GLU A 8 1.54 70.95 -30.07
N HIS A 9 2.70 71.05 -30.73
CA HIS A 9 3.50 69.88 -31.09
C HIS A 9 4.01 69.15 -29.84
N ILE A 10 4.53 69.89 -28.85
CA ILE A 10 5.00 69.32 -27.58
C ILE A 10 3.86 68.65 -26.82
N ILE A 11 2.69 69.29 -26.71
CA ILE A 11 1.52 68.73 -26.04
C ILE A 11 1.07 67.45 -26.76
N ARG A 12 1.05 67.44 -28.09
CA ARG A 12 0.68 66.26 -28.89
C ARG A 12 1.68 65.12 -28.68
N GLN A 13 2.98 65.40 -28.70
CA GLN A 13 4.02 64.39 -28.46
C GLN A 13 3.94 63.83 -27.05
N ALA A 14 3.76 64.67 -26.04
CA ALA A 14 3.58 64.24 -24.65
C ALA A 14 2.31 63.37 -24.48
N GLY A 15 1.21 63.73 -25.14
CA GLY A 15 -0.01 62.92 -25.18
C GLY A 15 0.22 61.54 -25.79
N MET A 16 0.86 61.48 -26.96
CA MET A 16 1.19 60.21 -27.62
C MET A 16 2.13 59.34 -26.77
N GLN A 17 3.14 59.94 -26.14
CA GLN A 17 4.05 59.21 -25.25
C GLN A 17 3.33 58.68 -24.01
N ARG A 18 2.47 59.48 -23.40
CA ARG A 18 1.63 59.06 -22.26
C ARG A 18 0.77 57.87 -22.65
N ASP A 19 0.06 57.97 -23.78
CA ASP A 19 -0.86 56.92 -24.22
C ASP A 19 -0.11 55.63 -24.57
N LYS A 20 1.10 55.75 -25.16
CA LYS A 20 1.99 54.61 -25.39
C LYS A 20 2.43 53.93 -24.09
N ILE A 21 2.84 54.70 -23.08
CA ILE A 21 3.24 54.16 -21.77
C ILE A 21 2.06 53.43 -21.11
N ILE A 22 0.84 54.01 -21.18
CA ILE A 22 -0.36 53.40 -20.61
C ILE A 22 -0.68 52.08 -21.34
N ALA A 23 -0.60 52.05 -22.67
CA ALA A 23 -0.85 50.85 -23.45
C ALA A 23 0.16 49.74 -23.10
N GLU A 24 1.46 50.04 -23.06
CA GLU A 24 2.50 49.08 -22.70
C GLU A 24 2.34 48.56 -21.27
N ALA A 25 1.97 49.43 -20.33
CA ALA A 25 1.72 49.03 -18.94
C ALA A 25 0.50 48.10 -18.83
N SER A 26 -0.57 48.40 -19.59
CA SER A 26 -1.77 47.57 -19.63
C SER A 26 -1.49 46.19 -20.26
N GLU A 27 -0.71 46.14 -21.33
CA GLU A 27 -0.31 44.89 -21.97
C GLU A 27 0.55 44.03 -21.03
N LYS A 28 1.55 44.64 -20.38
CA LYS A 28 2.39 43.94 -19.39
C LYS A 28 1.57 43.41 -18.22
N ARG A 29 0.60 44.20 -17.73
CA ARG A 29 -0.30 43.75 -16.66
C ARG A 29 -1.14 42.54 -17.10
N ALA A 30 -1.68 42.57 -18.31
CA ALA A 30 -2.44 41.45 -18.85
C ALA A 30 -1.58 40.19 -19.02
N ALA A 31 -0.35 40.35 -19.51
CA ALA A 31 0.60 39.25 -19.65
C ALA A 31 0.98 38.63 -18.29
N LEU A 32 1.25 39.47 -17.28
CA LEU A 32 1.53 39.01 -15.92
C LEU A 32 0.34 38.26 -15.30
N SER A 33 -0.88 38.75 -15.50
CA SER A 33 -2.08 38.07 -15.02
C SER A 33 -2.23 36.68 -15.64
N ARG A 34 -2.06 36.57 -16.97
CA ARG A 34 -2.16 35.28 -17.66
C ARG A 34 -1.08 34.30 -17.19
N ALA A 35 0.16 34.77 -17.05
CA ALA A 35 1.25 33.93 -16.55
C ALA A 35 0.97 33.42 -15.14
N ALA A 36 0.43 34.28 -14.26
CA ALA A 36 0.06 33.89 -12.91
C ALA A 36 -1.09 32.86 -12.90
N ASP A 37 -2.09 33.04 -13.76
CA ASP A 37 -3.21 32.10 -13.90
C ASP A 37 -2.75 30.73 -14.42
N GLU A 38 -1.87 30.72 -15.43
CA GLU A 38 -1.28 29.49 -15.98
C GLU A 38 -0.42 28.75 -14.94
N GLU A 39 0.38 29.47 -14.17
CA GLU A 39 1.21 28.89 -13.10
C GLU A 39 0.34 28.33 -11.98
N ALA A 40 -0.70 29.06 -11.56
CA ALA A 40 -1.67 28.59 -10.57
C ALA A 40 -2.40 27.32 -11.04
N GLU A 41 -2.84 27.26 -12.28
CA GLU A 41 -3.50 26.07 -12.84
C GLU A 41 -2.55 24.88 -12.92
N LYS A 42 -1.27 25.11 -13.25
CA LYS A 42 -0.25 24.07 -13.27
C LYS A 42 -0.02 23.51 -11.86
N LEU A 43 0.21 24.38 -10.88
CA LEU A 43 0.41 23.98 -9.48
C LEU A 43 -0.81 23.23 -8.93
N PHE A 44 -2.01 23.71 -9.24
CA PHE A 44 -3.25 23.04 -8.87
C PHE A 44 -3.31 21.61 -9.43
N ARG A 45 -3.04 21.43 -10.73
CA ARG A 45 -3.05 20.11 -11.37
C ARG A 45 -1.99 19.17 -10.78
N GLU A 46 -0.80 19.68 -10.49
CA GLU A 46 0.26 18.90 -9.85
C GLU A 46 -0.15 18.43 -8.46
N GLU A 47 -0.76 19.30 -7.66
CA GLU A 47 -1.15 18.98 -6.30
C GLU A 47 -2.34 18.00 -6.26
N VAL A 48 -3.33 18.17 -7.13
CA VAL A 48 -4.41 17.20 -7.32
C VAL A 48 -3.84 15.84 -7.72
N SER A 49 -2.91 15.79 -8.68
CA SER A 49 -2.31 14.52 -9.10
C SER A 49 -1.53 13.82 -7.98
N LYS A 50 -0.82 14.58 -7.13
CA LYS A 50 -0.16 14.01 -5.94
C LYS A 50 -1.17 13.45 -4.95
N ALA A 51 -2.25 14.19 -4.68
CA ALA A 51 -3.30 13.76 -3.77
C ALA A 51 -3.99 12.48 -4.26
N GLU A 52 -4.29 12.40 -5.56
CA GLU A 52 -4.87 11.20 -6.19
C GLU A 52 -3.95 9.98 -6.07
N ARG A 53 -2.64 10.14 -6.32
CA ARG A 53 -1.66 9.06 -6.16
C ARG A 53 -1.57 8.60 -4.71
N ALA A 54 -1.51 9.53 -3.76
CA ALA A 54 -1.48 9.19 -2.33
C ALA A 54 -2.74 8.43 -1.90
N ALA A 55 -3.92 8.88 -2.37
CA ALA A 55 -5.18 8.20 -2.09
C ALA A 55 -5.24 6.79 -2.71
N ALA A 56 -4.70 6.61 -3.92
CA ALA A 56 -4.63 5.30 -4.57
C ALA A 56 -3.74 4.32 -3.77
N VAL A 57 -2.58 4.78 -3.32
CA VAL A 57 -1.66 3.98 -2.50
C VAL A 57 -2.29 3.61 -1.15
N GLU A 58 -2.94 4.56 -0.48
CA GLU A 58 -3.59 4.28 0.80
C GLU A 58 -4.76 3.30 0.65
N LYS A 59 -5.56 3.44 -0.42
CA LYS A 59 -6.62 2.48 -0.76
C LYS A 59 -6.06 1.08 -0.96
N GLU A 60 -4.97 0.95 -1.70
CA GLU A 60 -4.32 -0.34 -1.94
C GLU A 60 -3.78 -0.94 -0.63
N ARG A 61 -3.16 -0.12 0.22
CA ARG A 61 -2.71 -0.53 1.56
C ARG A 61 -3.85 -1.09 2.39
N ILE A 62 -4.98 -0.37 2.48
CA ILE A 62 -6.16 -0.80 3.24
C ILE A 62 -6.69 -2.15 2.72
N ILE A 63 -6.74 -2.34 1.40
CA ILE A 63 -7.20 -3.61 0.79
C ILE A 63 -6.24 -4.75 1.15
N ILE A 64 -4.93 -4.53 1.04
CA ILE A 64 -3.91 -5.52 1.38
C ILE A 64 -4.00 -5.88 2.86
N ASP A 65 -4.07 -4.88 3.74
CA ASP A 65 -4.17 -5.07 5.20
C ASP A 65 -5.43 -5.88 5.55
N SER A 66 -6.56 -5.54 4.94
CA SER A 66 -7.83 -6.27 5.14
C SER A 66 -7.72 -7.73 4.67
N ARG A 67 -7.12 -7.98 3.52
CA ARG A 67 -6.89 -9.35 3.01
C ARG A 67 -5.96 -10.15 3.92
N LEU A 68 -4.91 -9.51 4.43
CA LEU A 68 -3.97 -10.11 5.38
C LEU A 68 -4.68 -10.45 6.70
N GLU A 69 -5.55 -9.58 7.20
CA GLU A 69 -6.31 -9.84 8.42
C GLU A 69 -7.26 -11.03 8.26
N VAL A 70 -7.96 -11.11 7.12
CA VAL A 70 -8.80 -12.29 6.80
C VAL A 70 -7.96 -13.57 6.73
N LYS A 71 -6.80 -13.55 6.08
CA LYS A 71 -5.88 -14.70 6.02
C LYS A 71 -5.40 -15.10 7.43
N LYS A 72 -5.09 -14.13 8.30
CA LYS A 72 -4.69 -14.40 9.70
C LYS A 72 -5.80 -15.09 10.48
N ARG A 73 -7.03 -14.57 10.43
CA ARG A 73 -8.18 -15.18 11.11
C ARG A 73 -8.45 -16.60 10.61
N LEU A 74 -8.33 -16.83 9.29
CA LEU A 74 -8.47 -18.16 8.71
C LEU A 74 -7.38 -19.12 9.23
N LEU A 75 -6.14 -18.64 9.35
CA LEU A 75 -5.03 -19.43 9.88
C LEU A 75 -5.27 -19.82 11.34
N GLU A 76 -5.70 -18.87 12.17
CA GLU A 76 -6.03 -19.11 13.57
C GLU A 76 -7.15 -20.15 13.70
N ALA A 77 -8.21 -20.04 12.90
CA ALA A 77 -9.30 -21.01 12.87
C ALA A 77 -8.82 -22.41 12.43
N LYS A 78 -8.00 -22.51 11.38
CA LYS A 78 -7.42 -23.79 10.92
C LYS A 78 -6.52 -24.43 11.99
N ARG A 79 -5.66 -23.65 12.65
CA ARG A 79 -4.79 -24.12 13.73
C ARG A 79 -5.60 -24.58 14.95
N ALA A 80 -6.66 -23.87 15.29
CA ALA A 80 -7.57 -24.26 16.37
C ALA A 80 -8.27 -25.59 16.06
N LEU A 81 -8.75 -25.76 14.83
CA LEU A 81 -9.33 -27.03 14.37
C LEU A 81 -8.33 -28.18 14.44
N LEU A 82 -7.12 -28.01 13.89
CA LEU A 82 -6.06 -29.02 14.00
C LEU A 82 -5.77 -29.38 15.45
N SER A 83 -5.60 -28.37 16.31
CA SER A 83 -5.34 -28.58 17.74
C SER A 83 -6.47 -29.38 18.41
N SER A 84 -7.73 -29.12 18.06
CA SER A 84 -8.88 -29.87 18.57
C SER A 84 -8.91 -31.33 18.09
N VAL A 85 -8.55 -31.57 16.83
CA VAL A 85 -8.48 -32.90 16.22
C VAL A 85 -7.36 -33.72 16.88
N PHE A 86 -6.16 -33.15 17.01
CA PHE A 86 -5.05 -33.81 17.69
C PHE A 86 -5.33 -34.08 19.17
N ALA A 87 -6.00 -33.15 19.86
CA ALA A 87 -6.42 -33.35 21.25
C ALA A 87 -7.42 -34.50 21.42
N GLY A 88 -8.32 -34.73 20.44
CA GLY A 88 -9.25 -35.86 20.44
C GLY A 88 -8.61 -37.18 20.02
N LEU A 89 -7.62 -37.16 19.12
CA LEU A 89 -6.91 -38.35 18.64
C LEU A 89 -5.96 -38.93 19.68
N LYS A 90 -5.25 -38.09 20.44
CA LYS A 90 -4.28 -38.50 21.45
C LYS A 90 -4.84 -39.55 22.45
N PRO A 91 -5.97 -39.32 23.14
CA PRO A 91 -6.51 -40.29 24.08
C PRO A 91 -6.98 -41.59 23.41
N LEU A 92 -7.54 -41.51 22.19
CA LEU A 92 -7.98 -42.70 21.44
C LEU A 92 -6.81 -43.61 21.04
N LEU A 93 -5.67 -43.02 20.71
CA LEU A 93 -4.46 -43.76 20.35
C LEU A 93 -3.76 -44.32 21.59
N GLU A 94 -3.73 -43.57 22.69
CA GLU A 94 -3.22 -44.04 23.98
C GLU A 94 -4.03 -45.25 24.51
N GLU A 95 -5.35 -45.25 24.31
CA GLU A 95 -6.22 -46.38 24.67
C GLU A 95 -5.94 -47.64 23.84
N LYS A 96 -5.55 -47.48 22.57
CA LYS A 96 -5.24 -48.60 21.66
C LYS A 96 -3.92 -49.33 21.97
N LYS A 97 -3.09 -48.83 22.89
CA LYS A 97 -1.81 -49.44 23.31
C LYS A 97 -1.00 -49.97 22.12
N LEU A 98 -0.66 -49.09 21.19
CA LEU A 98 0.16 -49.45 20.04
C LEU A 98 1.53 -49.95 20.51
N MET A 99 2.01 -51.03 19.91
CA MET A 99 3.26 -51.70 20.27
C MET A 99 4.13 -51.78 19.03
N LYS A 100 5.41 -51.40 19.16
CA LYS A 100 6.41 -51.53 18.11
C LYS A 100 7.40 -52.64 18.41
N GLU A 101 7.93 -53.28 17.38
CA GLU A 101 9.05 -54.20 17.51
C GLU A 101 10.37 -53.42 17.46
N GLN A 102 11.11 -53.43 18.55
CA GLN A 102 12.46 -52.88 18.62
C GLN A 102 13.48 -54.01 18.43
N VAL A 103 14.21 -53.93 17.33
CA VAL A 103 15.32 -54.86 17.05
C VAL A 103 16.57 -54.33 17.74
N SER A 104 17.12 -55.13 18.66
CA SER A 104 18.35 -54.84 19.39
C SER A 104 19.36 -55.99 19.22
N PRO A 105 20.65 -55.79 19.52
CA PRO A 105 21.67 -56.85 19.41
C PRO A 105 21.35 -58.11 20.23
N GLU A 106 20.51 -58.00 21.26
CA GLU A 106 20.07 -59.08 22.15
C GLU A 106 18.78 -59.77 21.70
N GLY A 107 18.19 -59.34 20.57
CA GLY A 107 16.94 -59.87 20.01
C GLY A 107 15.85 -58.80 19.83
N THR A 108 14.73 -59.21 19.25
CA THR A 108 13.56 -58.35 19.00
C THR A 108 12.66 -58.31 20.24
N LYS A 109 12.36 -57.10 20.75
CA LYS A 109 11.47 -56.88 21.90
C LYS A 109 10.28 -56.02 21.47
N SER A 110 9.08 -56.38 21.92
CA SER A 110 7.88 -55.56 21.72
C SER A 110 7.81 -54.50 22.81
N VAL A 111 7.79 -53.22 22.43
CA VAL A 111 7.79 -52.06 23.33
C VAL A 111 6.62 -51.14 22.98
N PRO A 112 6.07 -50.41 23.97
CA PRO A 112 5.03 -49.41 23.72
C PRO A 112 5.50 -48.38 22.70
N GLU A 113 4.63 -48.06 21.75
CA GLU A 113 4.93 -47.09 20.71
C GLU A 113 4.75 -45.66 21.25
N GLU A 114 5.70 -44.79 20.93
CA GLU A 114 5.73 -43.41 21.43
C GLU A 114 4.86 -42.52 20.54
N ILE A 115 3.54 -42.65 20.69
CA ILE A 115 2.52 -41.99 19.87
C ILE A 115 2.72 -40.46 19.81
N GLY A 116 3.24 -39.86 20.88
CA GLY A 116 3.51 -38.43 20.94
C GLY A 116 4.51 -37.95 19.87
N PHE A 117 5.52 -38.76 19.54
CA PHE A 117 6.50 -38.42 18.51
C PHE A 117 5.85 -38.29 17.13
N TYR A 118 5.06 -39.30 16.73
CA TYR A 118 4.39 -39.32 15.43
C TYR A 118 3.31 -38.24 15.29
N LEU A 119 2.58 -37.95 16.37
CA LEU A 119 1.60 -36.86 16.37
C LEU A 119 2.26 -35.49 16.20
N GLU A 120 3.46 -35.31 16.74
CA GLU A 120 4.21 -34.06 16.61
C GLU A 120 4.82 -33.93 15.20
N GLU A 121 5.32 -35.02 14.63
CA GLU A 121 5.79 -35.07 13.24
C GLU A 121 4.65 -34.75 12.25
N LEU A 122 3.49 -35.42 12.39
CA LEU A 122 2.28 -35.12 11.60
C LEU A 122 1.84 -33.67 11.77
N ARG A 123 1.89 -33.13 13.00
CA ARG A 123 1.54 -31.73 13.27
C ARG A 123 2.46 -30.79 12.48
N GLN A 124 3.77 -31.03 12.46
CA GLN A 124 4.72 -30.21 11.72
C GLN A 124 4.49 -30.24 10.21
N ASP A 125 4.19 -31.41 9.65
CA ASP A 125 3.86 -31.56 8.23
C ASP A 125 2.60 -30.78 7.87
N PHE A 126 1.52 -30.91 8.66
CA PHE A 126 0.29 -30.18 8.43
C PHE A 126 0.44 -28.67 8.62
N GLU A 127 1.22 -28.21 9.60
CA GLU A 127 1.50 -26.79 9.78
C GLU A 127 2.26 -26.21 8.57
N SER A 128 3.16 -26.99 7.97
CA SER A 128 3.92 -26.63 6.77
C SER A 128 3.02 -26.54 5.53
N GLU A 129 2.11 -27.50 5.32
CA GLU A 129 1.13 -27.45 4.23
C GLU A 129 0.16 -26.27 4.37
N VAL A 130 -0.31 -26.00 5.58
CA VAL A 130 -1.20 -24.86 5.84
C VAL A 130 -0.49 -23.54 5.54
N ALA A 131 0.81 -23.42 5.86
CA ALA A 131 1.60 -22.25 5.50
C ALA A 131 1.77 -22.13 3.98
N ALA A 132 2.08 -23.22 3.27
CA ALA A 132 2.33 -23.20 1.82
C ALA A 132 1.13 -22.69 1.01
N VAL A 133 -0.08 -23.14 1.33
CA VAL A 133 -1.32 -22.73 0.61
C VAL A 133 -1.70 -21.26 0.82
N LEU A 134 -1.18 -20.61 1.87
CA LEU A 134 -1.55 -19.22 2.22
C LEU A 134 -0.59 -18.16 1.66
N PHE A 135 0.67 -18.54 1.44
CA PHE A 135 1.74 -17.66 0.94
C PHE A 135 2.08 -17.90 -0.55
N SER A 136 1.52 -18.93 -1.19
CA SER A 136 1.41 -19.08 -2.65
C SER A 136 0.32 -18.17 -3.23
#